data_AF-A0A9K3STN3-F1
#
_entry.id   AF-A0A9K3STN3-F1
#
_cell.length_a   1.000
_cell.length_b   1.000
_cell.length_c   1.000
_cell.angle_alpha   90.00
_cell.angle_beta   90.00
_cell.angle_gamma   90.00
#
_symmetry.space_group_name_H-M   'P 1'
#
loop_
_entity.id
_entity.type
_entity.pdbx_description
1 polymer ?
#
loop_
_entity_poly.entity_id
_entity_poly.type
_entity_poly.pdbx_seq_one_letter_code
_entity_poly.pdbx_strand_id
1 'polypeptide(L)' 'MAWFETISFLLGLIIGILSGALIMFFGFKKYLEKNPPINKKQIKEMFKQMGRSPSEKQLQQIMLAMKNKK' A
#
# COMPACT_ATOMS: atom_id res chain seq x y z
N MET A 1 -35.46 -11.38 26.23
CA MET A 1 -34.16 -10.79 26.66
C MET A 1 -32.98 -11.19 25.75
N ALA A 2 -32.97 -12.36 25.09
CA ALA A 2 -31.82 -12.81 24.28
C ALA A 2 -31.57 -12.06 22.94
N TRP A 3 -32.59 -11.46 22.33
CA TRP A 3 -32.46 -10.83 21.01
C TRP A 3 -31.62 -9.55 21.02
N PHE A 4 -31.63 -8.79 22.12
CA PHE A 4 -30.84 -7.56 22.25
C PHE A 4 -29.33 -7.87 22.30
N GLU A 5 -28.93 -8.92 23.00
CA GLU A 5 -27.51 -9.30 23.10
C GLU A 5 -26.96 -9.75 21.75
N THR A 6 -27.74 -10.53 20.99
CA THR A 6 -27.37 -10.96 19.64
C THR A 6 -27.19 -9.77 18.70
N ILE A 7 -28.07 -8.77 18.75
CA ILE A 7 -27.99 -7.57 17.92
C ILE A 7 -26.78 -6.71 18.30
N SER A 8 -26.53 -6.50 19.61
CA SER A 8 -25.36 -5.76 20.08
C SER A 8 -24.04 -6.44 19.71
N PHE A 9 -23.98 -7.78 19.77
CA PHE A 9 -22.82 -8.54 19.33
C PHE A 9 -22.56 -8.37 17.83
N LEU A 10 -23.61 -8.47 17.00
CA LEU A 10 -23.52 -8.25 15.55
C LEU A 10 -23.05 -6.83 15.23
N LEU A 11 -23.58 -5.82 15.93
CA LEU A 11 -23.20 -4.42 15.73
C LEU A 11 -21.74 -4.18 16.11
N GLY A 12 -21.28 -4.74 17.23
CA GLY A 12 -19.89 -4.67 17.67
C GLY A 12 -18.93 -5.33 16.68
N LEU A 13 -19.33 -6.47 16.09
CA LEU A 13 -18.54 -7.15 15.05
C LEU A 13 -18.41 -6.29 13.79
N ILE A 14 -19.51 -5.68 13.34
CA ILE A 14 -19.51 -4.76 12.18
C ILE A 14 -18.59 -3.56 12.46
N ILE A 15 -18.74 -2.91 13.63
CA ILE A 15 -17.93 -1.76 14.02
C ILE A 15 -16.44 -2.14 14.14
N GLY A 16 -16.13 -3.32 14.68
CA GLY A 16 -14.77 -3.85 14.78
C GLY A 16 -14.12 -4.05 13.41
N ILE A 17 -14.85 -4.61 12.45
CA ILE A 17 -14.35 -4.79 11.07
C ILE A 17 -14.13 -3.45 10.39
N LEU A 18 -15.09 -2.52 10.50
CA LEU A 18 -14.99 -1.18 9.89
C LEU A 18 -13.82 -0.38 10.47
N SER A 19 -13.70 -0.36 11.80
CA SER A 19 -12.61 0.35 12.48
C SER A 19 -11.25 -0.29 12.19
N GLY A 20 -11.16 -1.63 12.22
CA GLY A 20 -9.95 -2.37 11.87
C GLY A 20 -9.48 -2.11 10.43
N ALA A 21 -10.41 -2.15 9.47
CA ALA A 21 -10.12 -1.88 8.06
C ALA A 21 -9.60 -0.45 7.84
N LEU A 22 -10.22 0.55 8.48
CA LEU A 22 -9.78 1.93 8.40
C LEU A 22 -8.37 2.09 8.99
N ILE A 23 -8.14 1.63 10.21
CA ILE A 23 -6.83 1.75 10.87
C ILE A 23 -5.74 1.08 10.02
N MET A 24 -6.02 -0.12 9.49
CA MET A 24 -5.08 -0.83 8.62
C MET A 24 -4.79 -0.04 7.34
N PHE A 25 -5.80 0.52 6.69
CA PHE A 25 -5.63 1.31 5.46
C PHE A 25 -4.78 2.57 5.69
N PHE A 26 -5.09 3.33 6.75
CA PHE A 26 -4.33 4.53 7.10
C PHE A 26 -2.90 4.19 7.54
N GLY A 27 -2.73 3.13 8.33
CA GLY A 27 -1.42 2.66 8.76
C GLY A 27 -0.56 2.19 7.59
N PHE A 28 -1.13 1.40 6.68
CA PHE A 28 -0.44 0.87 5.51
C PHE A 28 -0.01 1.99 4.55
N LYS A 29 -0.87 2.99 4.33
CA LYS A 29 -0.52 4.17 3.54
C LYS A 29 0.70 4.90 4.12
N LYS A 30 0.70 5.15 5.43
CA LYS A 30 1.82 5.80 6.13
C LYS A 30 3.10 4.95 6.09
N TYR A 31 2.97 3.63 6.10
CA TYR A 31 4.10 2.71 5.96
C TYR A 31 4.72 2.79 4.56
N LEU A 32 3.92 2.76 3.50
CA LEU A 32 4.39 2.86 2.11
C LEU A 32 5.02 4.22 1.79
N GLU A 33 4.52 5.30 2.40
CA GLU A 33 5.13 6.64 2.27
C GLU A 33 6.54 6.69 2.88
N LYS A 34 6.76 5.98 3.99
CA LYS A 34 8.08 5.89 4.64
C LYS A 34 9.03 4.91 3.95
N ASN A 35 8.50 3.80 3.44
CA ASN A 35 9.25 2.75 2.74
C ASN A 35 8.69 2.57 1.33
N PRO A 36 9.10 3.41 0.37
CA PRO A 36 8.56 3.34 -0.99
C PRO A 36 8.85 1.96 -1.60
N PRO A 37 7.88 1.35 -2.30
CA PRO A 37 7.98 -0.04 -2.77
C PRO A 37 9.05 -0.24 -3.86
N ILE A 38 9.45 0.84 -4.55
CA ILE A 38 10.39 0.80 -5.68
C ILE A 38 11.50 1.83 -5.49
N ASN A 39 12.74 1.36 -5.51
CA ASN A 39 13.97 2.14 -5.52
C ASN A 39 14.74 2.00 -6.85
N LYS A 40 15.79 2.81 -7.05
CA LYS A 40 16.64 2.79 -8.25
C LYS A 40 17.21 1.40 -8.56
N LYS A 41 17.67 0.68 -7.54
CA LYS A 41 18.27 -0.64 -7.67
C LYS A 41 17.25 -1.66 -8.18
N GLN A 42 16.04 -1.65 -7.63
CA GLN A 42 14.94 -2.53 -8.08
C GLN A 42 14.55 -2.25 -9.53
N ILE A 43 14.45 -0.97 -9.95
CA ILE A 43 14.20 -0.64 -11.36
C ILE A 43 15.34 -1.14 -12.24
N LYS A 44 16.59 -0.95 -11.82
CA LYS A 44 17.76 -1.42 -12.56
C LYS A 44 17.78 -2.94 -12.70
N GLU A 45 17.45 -3.67 -11.63
CA GLU A 45 17.33 -5.13 -11.64
C GLU A 45 16.17 -5.59 -12.53
N MET A 46 15.02 -4.91 -12.48
CA MET A 46 13.87 -5.18 -13.35
C MET A 46 14.24 -5.02 -14.83
N PHE A 47 14.93 -3.93 -15.20
CA PHE A 47 15.39 -3.75 -16.58
C PHE A 47 16.45 -4.77 -16.98
N LYS A 48 17.37 -5.11 -16.07
CA LYS A 48 18.40 -6.14 -16.30
C LYS A 48 17.76 -7.51 -16.56
N GLN A 49 16.67 -7.86 -15.89
CA GLN A 49 15.89 -9.07 -16.18
C GLN A 49 15.29 -9.06 -17.59
N MET A 50 14.93 -7.88 -18.11
CA MET A 50 14.46 -7.72 -19.49
C MET A 50 15.59 -7.61 -20.53
N GLY A 51 16.84 -7.88 -20.15
CA GLY A 51 18.00 -7.75 -21.04
C GLY A 51 18.33 -6.32 -21.45
N ARG A 52 17.77 -5.31 -20.75
CA ARG A 52 17.98 -3.90 -21.03
C ARG A 52 18.76 -3.24 -19.88
N SER A 53 19.72 -2.39 -20.21
CA SER A 53 20.36 -1.52 -19.21
C SER A 53 19.70 -0.14 -19.28
N PRO A 54 19.01 0.32 -18.23
CA PRO A 54 18.36 1.63 -18.24
C PRO A 54 19.41 2.74 -18.10
N SER A 55 19.21 3.86 -18.78
CA SER A 55 20.00 5.09 -18.56
C SER A 55 19.59 5.74 -17.22
N GLU A 56 20.54 6.37 -16.51
CA GLU A 56 20.28 7.06 -15.24
C GLU A 56 19.17 8.12 -15.35
N LYS A 57 19.09 8.81 -16.49
CA LYS A 57 18.02 9.80 -16.77
C LYS A 57 16.65 9.13 -16.87
N GLN A 58 16.59 7.99 -17.56
CA GLN A 58 15.36 7.21 -17.71
C GLN A 58 14.91 6.60 -16.37
N LEU A 59 15.88 6.15 -15.55
CA LEU A 59 15.63 5.65 -14.20
C LEU A 59 14.98 6.71 -13.31
N GLN A 60 15.49 7.95 -13.35
CA GLN A 60 14.93 9.08 -12.61
C GLN A 60 13.54 9.46 -13.10
N GLN A 61 13.30 9.49 -14.42
CA GLN A 61 11.98 9.76 -14.99
C GLN A 61 10.94 8.73 -14.52
N ILE A 62 11.32 7.44 -14.50
CA ILE A 62 10.44 6.36 -14.02
C ILE A 62 10.16 6.52 -12.52
N MET A 63 11.18 6.80 -11.69
CA MET A 63 10.97 7.05 -10.27
C MET A 63 9.99 8.19 -10.00
N LEU A 64 10.12 9.29 -10.76
CA LEU A 64 9.23 10.44 -10.65
C LEU A 64 7.81 10.08 -11.10
N ALA A 65 7.65 9.34 -12.20
CA ALA A 65 6.36 8.86 -12.66
C ALA A 65 5.67 7.93 -11.64
N MET A 66 6.44 7.10 -10.93
CA MET A 66 5.92 6.22 -9.88
C MET A 66 5.51 7.02 -8.63
N LYS A 67 6.28 8.04 -8.24
CA LYS A 67 5.96 8.91 -7.10
C LYS A 67 4.75 9.82 -7.36
N ASN A 68 4.53 10.20 -8.62
CA ASN A 68 3.45 11.09 -9.02
C ASN A 68 2.09 10.39 -9.24
N LYS A 69 2.03 9.05 -9.19
CA LYS A 69 0.75 8.33 -9.11
C LYS A 69 0.25 8.36 -7.67
N LYS A 70 -0.35 9.48 -7.28
CA LYS A 70 -1.08 9.64 -6.03
C LYS A 70 -2.56 9.29 -6.22
#